data_AF-A0A7X8WJP0-F1
#
_entry.id   AF-A0A7X8WJP0-F1
#
_cell.length_a   1.000
_cell.length_b   1.000
_cell.length_c   1.000
_cell.angle_alpha   90.00
_cell.angle_beta   90.00
_cell.angle_gamma   90.00
#
_symmetry.space_group_name_H-M   'P 1'
#
loop_
_entity.id
_entity.type
_entity.pdbx_description
1 polymer ?
#
loop_
_entity_poly.entity_id
_entity_poly.type
_entity_poly.pdbx_seq_one_letter_code
_entity_poly.pdbx_strand_id
1 'polypeptide(L)'
;LLKEVAKATPRVLETPEPFVRFADYGESSLKFGVYFYTHDIFRAEHIKSLMRIEIFKELSARDINIPFPQRVVRFKEDEGSGED
;
A
#
# COMPACT_ATOMS: atom_id res chain seq x y z
N LEU A 1 3.89 -12.76 0.57
CA LEU A 1 2.80 -12.18 -0.25
C LEU A 1 3.30 -11.20 -1.29
N LEU A 2 3.73 -9.98 -0.91
CA LEU A 2 4.11 -8.94 -1.88
C LEU A 2 5.20 -9.38 -2.87
N LYS A 3 6.22 -10.12 -2.41
CA LYS A 3 7.27 -10.71 -3.27
C LYS A 3 6.70 -11.71 -4.26
N GLU A 4 5.77 -12.57 -3.82
CA GLU A 4 5.15 -13.59 -4.68
C GLU A 4 4.33 -12.95 -5.80
N VAL A 5 3.56 -11.90 -5.49
CA VAL A 5 2.84 -11.14 -6.51
C VAL A 5 3.82 -10.50 -7.51
N ALA A 6 4.93 -9.94 -7.03
CA ALA A 6 5.95 -9.39 -7.92
C ALA A 6 6.56 -10.45 -8.85
N LYS A 7 6.87 -11.66 -8.34
CA LYS A 7 7.39 -12.78 -9.14
C LYS A 7 6.39 -13.31 -10.15
N ALA A 8 5.10 -13.33 -9.81
CA ALA A 8 4.03 -13.78 -10.69
C ALA A 8 3.60 -12.72 -11.72
N THR A 9 4.00 -11.46 -11.55
CA THR A 9 3.59 -10.37 -12.44
C THR A 9 4.29 -10.51 -13.80
N PRO A 10 3.55 -10.53 -14.93
CA PRO A 10 4.14 -10.65 -16.25
C PRO A 10 5.18 -9.55 -16.52
N ARG A 11 6.27 -9.94 -17.19
CA ARG A 11 7.40 -9.07 -17.56
C ARG A 11 8.26 -8.55 -16.39
N VAL A 12 8.05 -9.04 -15.18
CA VAL A 12 9.04 -8.94 -14.11
C VAL A 12 10.13 -10.00 -14.34
N LEU A 13 11.39 -9.61 -14.20
CA LEU A 13 12.51 -10.55 -14.31
C LEU A 13 12.59 -11.43 -13.07
N GLU A 14 12.92 -12.71 -13.29
CA GLU A 14 13.27 -13.63 -12.20
C GLU A 14 14.70 -13.41 -11.70
N THR A 15 15.60 -12.95 -12.57
CA THR A 15 16.99 -12.61 -12.26
C THR A 15 17.35 -11.27 -12.90
N PRO A 16 17.74 -10.25 -12.12
CA PRO A 16 17.75 -10.22 -10.65
C PRO A 16 16.36 -10.38 -10.04
N GLU A 17 16.27 -11.09 -8.91
CA GLU A 17 14.99 -11.41 -8.26
C GLU A 17 14.33 -10.14 -7.69
N PRO A 18 13.02 -9.94 -7.86
CA PRO A 18 12.30 -8.86 -7.19
C PRO A 18 12.34 -9.06 -5.67
N PHE A 19 12.34 -7.95 -4.95
CA PHE A 19 12.41 -7.97 -3.49
C PHE A 19 11.47 -6.95 -2.87
N VAL A 20 11.17 -7.18 -1.59
CA VAL A 20 10.33 -6.31 -0.78
C VAL A 20 11.20 -5.71 0.31
N ARG A 21 11.09 -4.40 0.49
CA ARG A 21 11.73 -3.69 1.60
C ARG A 21 10.66 -3.26 2.58
N PHE A 22 10.81 -3.64 3.85
CA PHE A 22 10.12 -2.94 4.93
C PHE A 22 10.84 -1.60 5.11
N ALA A 23 10.19 -0.52 4.67
CA ALA A 23 10.80 0.78 4.54
C ALA A 23 10.75 1.57 5.85
N ASP A 24 9.60 1.54 6.53
CA ASP A 24 9.39 2.32 7.76
C ASP A 24 8.10 1.93 8.49
N TYR A 25 7.97 2.40 9.73
CA TYR A 25 6.69 2.51 10.44
C TYR A 25 6.04 3.87 10.10
N GLY A 26 4.85 3.85 9.51
CA GLY A 26 4.02 5.05 9.33
C GLY A 26 3.18 5.37 10.57
N GLU A 27 2.51 6.53 10.59
CA GLU A 27 1.67 6.98 11.72
C GLU A 27 0.59 5.97 12.14
N SER A 28 0.10 5.15 11.21
CA SER A 28 -0.88 4.08 11.49
C SER A 28 -0.78 2.94 10.46
N SER A 29 0.42 2.68 9.94
CA SER A 29 0.63 1.67 8.90
C SER A 29 2.07 1.18 8.84
N LEU A 30 2.27 0.01 8.22
CA LEU A 30 3.59 -0.49 7.87
C LEU A 30 3.89 -0.11 6.41
N LYS A 31 5.03 0.55 6.15
CA LYS A 31 5.41 0.95 4.79
C LYS A 31 6.28 -0.12 4.16
N PHE A 32 5.79 -0.74 3.08
CA PHE A 32 6.55 -1.68 2.27
C PHE A 32 6.79 -1.11 0.87
N GLY A 33 8.02 -1.26 0.37
CA GLY A 33 8.38 -1.00 -1.02
C GLY A 33 8.55 -2.32 -1.77
N VAL A 34 7.97 -2.44 -2.97
CA VAL A 34 8.18 -3.57 -3.87
C VAL A 34 9.08 -3.12 -5.01
N TYR A 35 10.20 -3.82 -5.20
CA TYR A 35 11.21 -3.53 -6.20
C TYR A 35 11.30 -4.69 -7.17
N PHE A 36 11.33 -4.37 -8.45
CA PHE A 36 11.40 -5.35 -9.53
C PHE A 36 12.19 -4.78 -10.71
N TYR A 37 12.58 -5.68 -11.61
CA TYR A 37 13.33 -5.35 -12.82
C TYR A 37 12.52 -5.79 -14.04
N THR A 38 12.64 -5.07 -15.15
CA THR A 38 11.98 -5.39 -16.42
C THR A 38 12.79 -4.88 -17.60
N HIS A 39 12.73 -5.58 -18.74
CA HIS A 39 13.23 -5.06 -20.02
C HIS A 39 12.22 -4.16 -20.74
N ASP A 40 10.95 -4.18 -20.32
CA ASP A 40 9.86 -3.45 -20.98
C ASP A 40 9.67 -2.06 -20.37
N ILE A 41 10.63 -1.18 -20.62
CA ILE A 41 10.71 0.16 -20.00
C ILE A 41 9.45 0.98 -20.30
N PHE A 42 8.94 0.92 -21.54
CA PHE A 42 7.73 1.66 -21.96
C PHE A 42 6.46 1.19 -21.26
N ARG A 43 6.43 -0.05 -20.75
CA ARG A 43 5.29 -0.61 -20.02
C ARG A 43 5.51 -0.69 -18.51
N ALA A 44 6.60 -0.12 -17.98
CA ALA A 44 6.91 -0.18 -16.56
C ALA A 44 5.75 0.32 -15.67
N GLU A 45 5.09 1.41 -16.04
CA GLU A 45 3.93 1.93 -15.29
C GLU A 45 2.71 1.01 -15.37
N HIS A 46 2.49 0.35 -16.50
CA HIS A 46 1.43 -0.64 -16.64
C HIS A 46 1.71 -1.87 -15.77
N ILE A 47 2.95 -2.37 -15.75
CA ILE A 47 3.39 -3.47 -14.88
C ILE A 47 3.16 -3.11 -13.41
N LYS A 48 3.55 -1.89 -12.99
CA LYS A 48 3.29 -1.40 -11.62
C LYS A 48 1.80 -1.36 -11.30
N SER A 49 0.95 -0.93 -12.23
CA SER A 49 -0.50 -0.89 -12.04
C SER A 49 -1.09 -2.28 -11.83
N LEU A 50 -0.76 -3.24 -12.72
CA LEU A 50 -1.18 -4.64 -12.60
C LEU A 50 -0.76 -5.25 -11.25
N MET A 51 0.49 -5.03 -10.86
CA MET A 51 1.03 -5.50 -9.60
C MET A 51 0.27 -4.92 -8.39
N ARG A 52 -0.08 -3.63 -8.41
CA ARG A 52 -0.87 -3.00 -7.33
C ARG A 52 -2.27 -3.57 -7.23
N ILE A 53 -2.93 -3.81 -8.36
CA ILE A 53 -4.27 -4.43 -8.40
C ILE A 53 -4.20 -5.83 -7.78
N GLU A 54 -3.20 -6.63 -8.13
CA GLU A 54 -3.06 -7.99 -7.63
C GLU A 54 -2.69 -8.03 -6.14
N ILE A 55 -1.79 -7.14 -5.68
CA ILE A 55 -1.51 -6.95 -4.26
C ILE A 55 -2.80 -6.60 -3.50
N PHE A 56 -3.60 -5.67 -4.02
CA PHE A 56 -4.85 -5.26 -3.38
C PHE A 56 -5.84 -6.43 -3.23
N LYS A 57 -6.01 -7.23 -4.29
CA LYS A 57 -6.85 -8.44 -4.25
C LYS A 57 -6.36 -9.44 -3.23
N GLU A 58 -5.07 -9.76 -3.24
CA GLU A 58 -4.48 -10.74 -2.32
C GLU A 58 -4.52 -10.29 -0.86
N LEU A 59 -4.32 -9.01 -0.58
CA LEU A 59 -4.47 -8.46 0.77
C LEU A 59 -5.92 -8.56 1.23
N SER A 60 -6.87 -8.20 0.35
CA SER A 60 -8.30 -8.25 0.65
C SER A 60 -8.78 -9.68 0.92
N ALA A 61 -8.34 -10.65 0.11
CA ALA A 61 -8.67 -12.06 0.25
C ALA A 61 -8.12 -12.71 1.53
N ARG A 62 -7.18 -12.04 2.22
CA ARG A 62 -6.56 -12.49 3.46
C ARG A 62 -6.98 -11.65 4.67
N ASP A 63 -8.04 -10.84 4.51
CA ASP A 63 -8.54 -9.93 5.54
C ASP A 63 -7.48 -8.93 6.06
N ILE A 64 -6.47 -8.63 5.24
CA ILE A 64 -5.47 -7.59 5.56
C ILE A 64 -6.05 -6.24 5.15
N ASN A 65 -6.63 -5.54 6.12
CA ASN A 65 -7.27 -4.25 5.89
C ASN A 65 -6.24 -3.16 5.57
N ILE A 66 -6.49 -2.36 4.52
CA ILE A 66 -5.67 -1.20 4.18
C ILE A 66 -6.30 0.01 4.85
N PRO A 67 -5.64 0.60 5.87
CA PRO A 67 -6.24 1.68 6.64
C PRO A 67 -6.43 2.92 5.76
N PHE A 68 -7.67 3.41 5.67
CA PHE A 68 -7.93 4.76 5.19
C PHE A 68 -7.52 5.79 6.25
N PRO A 69 -7.08 6.99 5.85
CA PRO A 69 -6.77 8.06 6.78
C PRO A 69 -7.92 8.28 7.77
N GLN A 70 -7.66 8.07 9.06
CA GLN A 70 -8.64 8.32 10.12
C GLN A 70 -8.52 9.78 10.55
N ARG A 71 -9.64 10.49 10.65
CA ARG A 71 -9.70 11.81 11.30
C ARG A 71 -10.54 11.70 12.57
N VAL A 72 -9.95 12.05 13.71
CA VAL A 72 -10.67 12.17 14.98
C VAL A 72 -11.24 13.58 15.07
N VAL A 73 -12.56 13.71 15.10
CA VAL A 73 -13.24 14.98 15.37
C VAL A 73 -13.51 15.07 16.87
N ARG A 74 -12.98 16.10 17.53
CA ARG A 74 -13.32 16.41 18.93
C ARG A 74 -14.32 17.56 18.92
N PHE A 75 -15.54 17.29 19.37
CA PHE A 75 -16.51 18.35 19.66
C PHE A 75 -16.14 18.96 21.01
N LYS A 76 -16.03 20.29 21.08
CA LYS A 76 -16.06 21.01 22.34
C LYS A 76 -17.53 21.27 22.66
N GLU A 77 -17.97 20.93 23.87
CA GLU A 77 -19.23 21.44 24.38
C GLU A 77 -19.02 22.95 24.61
N ASP A 78 -19.82 23.79 23.96
CA ASP A 78 -19.92 25.19 24.33
C ASP A 78 -20.58 25.23 25.71
N GLU A 79 -19.81 25.58 26.73
CA GLU A 79 -20.38 26.02 28.00
C GLU A 79 -21.15 27.31 27.69
N GLY A 80 -22.47 27.17 27.56
CA GLY A 80 -23.38 28.27 27.29
C GLY A 80 -23.09 29.45 28.20
N SER A 81 -23.03 30.63 27.58
CA SER A 81 -23.04 31.93 28.24
C SER A 81 -24.00 31.93 29.42
N GLY A 82 -23.44 31.97 30.63
CA GLY A 82 -24.18 32.41 31.80
C GLY A 82 -24.57 33.87 31.58
N GLU A 83 -25.80 34.08 31.13
CA GLU A 83 -26.53 35.33 31.34
C GLU A 83 -27.02 35.30 32.79
N ASP A 84 -26.40 36.13 33.64
CA ASP A 84 -27.00 36.72 34.84
C ASP A 84 -26.64 38.22 34.85
#